data_AF-A0AAW3YT36-F1
#
_entry.id   AF-A0AAW3YT36-F1
#
_cell.length_a   1.000
_cell.length_b   1.000
_cell.length_c   1.000
_cell.angle_alpha   90.00
_cell.angle_beta   90.00
_cell.angle_gamma   90.00
#
_symmetry.space_group_name_H-M   'P 1'
#
loop_
_entity.id
_entity.type
_entity.pdbx_description
1 polymer ?
#
loop_
_entity_poly.entity_id
_entity_poly.type
_entity_poly.pdbx_seq_one_letter_code
_entity_poly.pdbx_strand_id
1 'polypeptide(L)'
;APADTGFALPCRDLRPLSETARARRVAELTEYEGSTPFDLTQGPLIRGQLLQLADEEHVLLFTQHHIISDGWSIGILVRELAALYQAALSGQTASLPPLPVQYADYAVWQRNALQGDRLTALRDFWH
;
A
#
# COMPACT_ATOMS: atom_id res chain seq x y z
N ALA A 1 -3.14 10.98 -7.29
CA ALA A 1 -3.62 11.98 -6.31
C ALA A 1 -2.55 13.05 -6.17
N PRO A 2 -2.87 14.29 -5.75
CA PRO A 2 -1.84 15.27 -5.38
C PRO A 2 -0.83 14.68 -4.39
N ALA A 3 0.43 15.13 -4.42
CA ALA A 3 1.50 14.66 -3.54
C ALA A 3 1.19 14.88 -2.04
N ASP A 4 0.20 15.72 -1.76
CA ASP A 4 -0.26 16.20 -0.47
C ASP A 4 -1.38 15.30 0.12
N THR A 5 -1.79 14.25 -0.61
CA THR A 5 -2.81 13.30 -0.16
C THR A 5 -2.18 12.22 0.72
N GLY A 6 -1.83 12.58 1.94
CA GLY A 6 -1.39 11.63 2.97
C GLY A 6 -2.58 10.86 3.57
N PHE A 7 -2.28 9.80 4.32
CA PHE A 7 -3.22 9.17 5.23
C PHE A 7 -2.65 9.19 6.65
N ALA A 8 -3.53 9.12 7.65
CA ALA A 8 -3.10 9.12 9.05
C ALA A 8 -2.37 7.81 9.39
N LEU A 9 -1.23 7.92 10.07
CA LEU A 9 -0.51 6.79 10.65
C LEU A 9 -0.57 6.87 12.18
N PRO A 10 -1.72 6.54 12.81
CA PRO A 10 -1.84 6.53 14.26
C PRO A 10 -0.83 5.55 14.88
N CYS A 11 -0.15 5.99 15.92
CA CYS A 11 0.71 5.14 16.75
C CYS A 11 -0.08 4.67 17.98
N ARG A 12 -0.06 3.36 18.24
CA ARG A 12 -0.66 2.74 19.42
C ARG A 12 0.42 2.09 20.27
N ASP A 13 0.52 2.54 21.51
CA ASP A 13 1.44 1.98 22.49
C ASP A 13 0.89 0.68 23.09
N LEU A 14 1.57 -0.44 22.83
CA LEU A 14 1.28 -1.76 23.39
C LEU A 14 2.34 -2.21 24.42
N ARG A 15 3.32 -1.36 24.74
CA ARG A 15 4.34 -1.63 25.77
C ARG A 15 3.73 -1.95 27.14
N PRO A 16 2.62 -1.32 27.59
CA PRO A 16 2.01 -1.63 28.89
C PRO A 16 1.44 -3.05 29.00
N LEU A 17 1.26 -3.77 27.88
CA LEU A 17 0.73 -5.13 27.86
C LEU A 17 1.84 -6.15 28.13
N SER A 18 1.48 -7.26 28.77
CA SER A 18 2.34 -8.44 28.82
C SER A 18 2.61 -8.99 27.41
N GLU A 19 3.69 -9.72 27.24
CA GLU A 19 4.10 -10.27 25.93
C GLU A 19 2.98 -11.07 25.25
N THR A 20 2.33 -11.97 25.98
CA THR A 20 1.22 -12.78 25.45
C THR A 20 0.00 -11.91 25.08
N ALA A 21 -0.32 -10.91 25.90
CA ALA A 21 -1.43 -9.99 25.62
C ALA A 21 -1.12 -9.09 24.41
N ARG A 22 0.14 -8.69 24.26
CA ARG A 22 0.64 -7.90 23.14
C ARG A 22 0.55 -8.67 21.83
N ALA A 23 1.05 -9.90 21.78
CA ALA A 23 0.98 -10.76 20.60
C ALA A 23 -0.48 -11.00 20.16
N ARG A 24 -1.37 -11.28 21.12
CA ARG A 24 -2.81 -11.39 20.86
C ARG A 24 -3.38 -10.09 20.30
N ARG A 25 -3.01 -8.95 20.90
CA ARG A 25 -3.53 -7.65 20.47
C ARG A 25 -3.08 -7.27 19.07
N VAL A 26 -1.84 -7.59 18.70
CA VAL A 26 -1.35 -7.43 17.32
C VAL A 26 -2.19 -8.27 16.36
N ALA A 27 -2.43 -9.55 16.66
CA ALA A 27 -3.22 -10.43 15.81
C ALA A 27 -4.67 -9.93 15.63
N GLU A 28 -5.32 -9.49 16.70
CA GLU A 28 -6.67 -8.89 16.65
C GLU A 28 -6.73 -7.66 15.75
N LEU A 29 -5.70 -6.79 15.81
CA LEU A 29 -5.65 -5.58 15.01
C LEU A 29 -5.38 -5.89 13.54
N THR A 30 -4.50 -6.84 13.25
CA THR A 30 -4.26 -7.32 11.88
C THR A 30 -5.53 -7.90 11.27
N GLU A 31 -6.26 -8.75 11.99
CA GLU A 31 -7.52 -9.34 11.53
C GLU A 31 -8.59 -8.25 11.31
N TYR A 32 -8.71 -7.32 12.25
CA TYR A 32 -9.65 -6.20 12.13
C TYR A 32 -9.35 -5.36 10.89
N GLU A 33 -8.09 -4.96 10.66
CA GLU A 33 -7.72 -4.17 9.48
C GLU A 33 -7.96 -4.96 8.19
N GLY A 34 -7.61 -6.25 8.15
CA GLY A 34 -7.78 -7.11 6.97
C GLY A 34 -9.24 -7.39 6.61
N SER A 35 -10.13 -7.46 7.62
CA SER A 35 -11.57 -7.71 7.43
C SER A 35 -12.39 -6.44 7.25
N THR A 36 -11.87 -5.26 7.60
CA THR A 36 -12.60 -4.00 7.46
C THR A 36 -12.62 -3.57 5.99
N PRO A 37 -13.79 -3.44 5.35
CA PRO A 37 -13.89 -3.09 3.94
C PRO A 37 -13.47 -1.64 3.67
N PHE A 38 -13.09 -1.38 2.42
CA PHE A 38 -12.90 -0.02 1.90
C PHE A 38 -14.13 0.43 1.12
N ASP A 39 -14.54 1.68 1.29
CA ASP A 39 -15.46 2.33 0.36
C ASP A 39 -14.67 2.75 -0.88
N LEU A 40 -14.89 2.07 -2.01
CA LEU A 40 -14.17 2.32 -3.26
C LEU A 40 -14.46 3.70 -3.87
N THR A 41 -15.49 4.39 -3.40
CA THR A 41 -15.86 5.73 -3.87
C THR A 41 -15.13 6.83 -3.09
N GLN A 42 -14.57 6.52 -1.91
CA GLN A 42 -13.93 7.47 -1.02
C GLN A 42 -12.46 7.11 -0.81
N GLY A 43 -11.56 8.02 -1.20
CA GLY A 43 -10.14 7.88 -0.94
C GLY A 43 -9.74 8.39 0.46
N PRO A 44 -8.56 7.98 0.97
CA PRO A 44 -7.60 7.06 0.34
C PRO A 44 -7.97 5.58 0.53
N LEU A 45 -7.71 4.73 -0.49
CA LEU A 45 -7.94 3.27 -0.44
C LEU A 45 -6.79 2.50 0.24
N ILE A 46 -6.18 3.17 1.22
CA ILE A 46 -5.01 2.73 1.97
C ILE A 46 -5.12 3.25 3.40
N ARG A 47 -4.74 2.42 4.35
CA ARG A 47 -4.69 2.71 5.78
C ARG A 47 -3.38 2.19 6.35
N GLY A 48 -2.93 2.80 7.42
CA GLY A 48 -1.82 2.26 8.19
C GLY A 48 -1.95 2.57 9.66
N GLN A 49 -1.24 1.80 10.47
CA GLN A 49 -1.16 1.97 11.90
C GLN A 49 0.20 1.48 12.38
N LEU A 50 0.83 2.22 13.28
CA LEU A 50 2.06 1.80 13.94
C LEU A 50 1.73 1.24 15.32
N LEU A 51 2.18 0.04 15.62
CA LEU A 51 2.05 -0.58 16.93
C LEU A 51 3.42 -0.59 17.60
N GLN A 52 3.55 0.11 18.72
CA GLN A 52 4.80 0.13 19.49
C GLN A 52 4.79 -1.02 20.49
N LEU A 53 5.74 -1.95 20.34
CA LEU A 53 5.86 -3.15 21.18
C LEU A 53 6.90 -2.97 22.29
N ALA A 54 7.96 -2.23 22.01
CA ALA A 54 9.02 -1.80 22.92
C ALA A 54 9.57 -0.44 22.44
N ASP A 55 10.59 0.10 23.12
CA ASP A 55 11.19 1.38 22.71
C ASP A 55 11.81 1.32 21.30
N GLU A 56 12.34 0.16 20.91
CA GLU A 56 12.97 -0.07 19.60
C GLU A 56 12.25 -1.13 18.75
N GLU A 57 11.11 -1.65 19.22
CA GLU A 57 10.37 -2.71 18.53
C GLU A 57 8.98 -2.22 18.12
N HIS A 58 8.68 -2.29 16.82
CA HIS A 58 7.43 -1.80 16.26
C HIS A 58 6.89 -2.75 15.18
N VAL A 59 5.57 -2.77 15.04
CA VAL A 59 4.87 -3.41 13.92
C VAL A 59 4.16 -2.33 13.12
N LEU A 60 4.46 -2.22 11.83
CA LEU A 60 3.72 -1.39 10.90
C LEU A 60 2.62 -2.21 10.25
N LEU A 61 1.36 -1.91 10.57
CA LEU A 61 0.21 -2.40 9.83
C LEU A 61 0.00 -1.49 8.63
N PHE A 62 -0.11 -2.10 7.46
CA PHE A 62 -0.28 -1.40 6.19
C PHE A 62 -1.28 -2.18 5.34
N THR A 63 -2.46 -1.61 5.15
CA THR A 63 -3.60 -2.29 4.51
C THR A 63 -4.08 -1.43 3.36
N GLN A 64 -4.18 -2.01 2.17
CA GLN A 64 -4.63 -1.32 0.97
C GLN A 64 -5.59 -2.19 0.17
N HIS A 65 -6.49 -1.55 -0.58
CA HIS A 65 -7.40 -2.28 -1.45
C HIS A 65 -6.66 -2.81 -2.69
N HIS A 66 -6.84 -4.09 -3.02
CA HIS A 66 -6.13 -4.73 -4.15
C HIS A 66 -6.49 -4.12 -5.53
N ILE A 67 -7.55 -3.32 -5.63
CA ILE A 67 -7.89 -2.59 -6.88
C ILE A 67 -6.83 -1.54 -7.25
N ILE A 68 -6.09 -1.00 -6.27
CA ILE A 68 -5.07 0.04 -6.50
C ILE A 68 -3.64 -0.51 -6.54
N SER A 69 -3.47 -1.83 -6.44
CA SER A 69 -2.14 -2.44 -6.33
C SER A 69 -2.15 -3.93 -6.65
N ASP A 70 -1.03 -4.45 -7.14
CA ASP A 70 -0.77 -5.88 -7.24
C ASP A 70 0.47 -6.29 -6.41
N GLY A 71 0.80 -7.58 -6.43
CA GLY A 71 1.98 -8.10 -5.71
C GLY A 71 3.30 -7.46 -6.16
N TRP A 72 3.42 -7.05 -7.43
CA TRP A 72 4.60 -6.36 -7.94
C TRP A 72 4.69 -4.95 -7.36
N SER A 73 3.59 -4.21 -7.41
CA SER A 73 3.48 -2.84 -6.92
C SER A 73 3.75 -2.75 -5.41
N ILE A 74 3.35 -3.75 -4.63
CA ILE A 74 3.67 -3.85 -3.20
C ILE A 74 5.19 -3.95 -2.98
N GLY A 75 5.89 -4.77 -3.78
CA GLY A 75 7.34 -4.89 -3.68
C GLY A 75 8.08 -3.59 -4.01
N ILE A 76 7.57 -2.81 -4.96
CA ILE A 76 8.07 -1.46 -5.25
C ILE A 76 7.88 -0.54 -4.04
N LEU A 77 6.64 -0.49 -3.52
CA LEU A 77 6.26 0.38 -2.42
C LEU A 77 7.12 0.16 -1.16
N VAL A 78 7.31 -1.11 -0.76
CA VAL A 78 8.12 -1.44 0.43
C VAL A 78 9.57 -0.99 0.26
N ARG A 79 10.16 -1.21 -0.92
CA ARG A 79 11.54 -0.82 -1.21
C ARG A 79 11.70 0.71 -1.19
N GLU A 80 10.77 1.44 -1.79
CA GLU A 80 10.81 2.90 -1.84
C GLU A 80 10.56 3.52 -0.47
N LEU A 81 9.63 2.97 0.32
CA LEU A 81 9.41 3.36 1.71
C LEU A 81 10.69 3.18 2.54
N ALA A 82 11.38 2.04 2.41
CA ALA A 82 12.63 1.80 3.10
C ALA A 82 13.73 2.81 2.72
N ALA A 83 13.87 3.12 1.41
CA ALA A 83 14.84 4.11 0.93
C ALA A 83 14.52 5.53 1.46
N LEU A 84 13.26 5.93 1.42
CA LEU A 84 12.78 7.21 1.95
C LEU A 84 13.01 7.31 3.46
N TYR A 85 12.71 6.25 4.20
CA TYR A 85 12.89 6.20 5.65
C TYR A 85 14.37 6.32 6.04
N GLN A 86 15.28 5.61 5.36
CA GLN A 86 16.72 5.72 5.62
C GLN A 86 17.29 7.10 5.29
N ALA A 87 16.84 7.71 4.19
CA ALA A 87 17.24 9.08 3.86
C ALA A 87 16.75 10.07 4.93
N ALA A 88 15.49 9.94 5.37
CA ALA A 88 14.94 10.77 6.45
C ALA A 88 15.73 10.64 7.75
N LEU A 89 16.12 9.42 8.15
CA LEU A 89 16.95 9.19 9.35
C LEU A 89 18.36 9.80 9.25
N SER A 90 18.93 9.86 8.05
CA SER A 90 20.26 10.42 7.82
C SER A 90 20.25 11.92 7.50
N GLY A 91 19.07 12.57 7.52
CA GLY A 91 18.91 13.97 7.14
C GLY A 91 19.19 14.22 5.64
N GLN A 92 19.14 13.18 4.82
CA GLN A 92 19.34 13.22 3.38
C GLN A 92 18.00 13.19 2.64
N THR A 93 18.01 13.53 1.36
CA THR A 93 16.85 13.35 0.48
C THR A 93 17.05 12.08 -0.34
N ALA A 94 16.10 11.14 -0.27
CA ALA A 94 16.14 9.98 -1.13
C ALA A 94 15.88 10.40 -2.57
N SER A 95 16.71 9.93 -3.51
CA SER A 95 16.45 10.08 -4.93
C SER A 95 15.73 8.83 -5.44
N LEU A 96 14.39 8.87 -5.48
CA LEU A 96 13.62 7.85 -6.17
C LEU A 96 13.66 8.11 -7.69
N PRO A 97 13.67 7.06 -8.53
CA PRO A 97 13.57 7.25 -9.97
C PRO A 97 12.26 7.98 -10.29
N PRO A 98 12.26 8.92 -11.26
CA PRO A 98 11.04 9.58 -11.68
C PRO A 98 10.06 8.53 -12.22
N LEU A 99 8.76 8.74 -11.99
CA LEU A 99 7.69 7.89 -12.49
C LEU A 99 6.96 8.61 -13.64
N PRO A 100 7.54 8.64 -14.86
CA PRO A 100 7.00 9.41 -15.98
C PRO A 100 5.68 8.85 -16.52
N VAL A 101 5.36 7.58 -16.22
CA VAL A 101 4.13 6.90 -16.62
C VAL A 101 3.33 6.59 -15.36
N GLN A 102 2.11 7.12 -15.29
CA GLN A 102 1.16 6.85 -14.23
C GLN A 102 0.22 5.72 -14.65
N TYR A 103 -0.43 5.07 -13.68
CA TYR A 103 -1.39 4.00 -13.97
C TYR A 103 -2.54 4.47 -14.89
N ALA A 104 -2.95 5.74 -14.79
CA ALA A 104 -3.94 6.33 -15.69
C ALA A 104 -3.50 6.28 -17.16
N ASP A 105 -2.21 6.54 -17.44
CA ASP A 105 -1.64 6.46 -18.78
C ASP A 105 -1.66 5.03 -19.30
N TYR A 106 -1.31 4.06 -18.43
CA TYR A 106 -1.40 2.63 -18.74
C TYR A 106 -2.84 2.21 -19.08
N ALA A 107 -3.83 2.65 -18.30
CA ALA A 107 -5.24 2.31 -18.53
C ALA A 107 -5.76 2.85 -19.87
N VAL A 108 -5.38 4.08 -20.23
CA VAL A 108 -5.70 4.67 -21.54
C VAL A 108 -5.04 3.89 -22.67
N TRP A 109 -3.75 3.59 -22.54
CA TRP A 109 -3.01 2.77 -23.51
C TRP A 109 -3.65 1.40 -23.70
N GLN A 110 -3.99 0.71 -22.61
CA GLN A 110 -4.58 -0.63 -22.65
C GLN A 110 -5.93 -0.62 -23.37
N ARG A 111 -6.78 0.37 -23.06
CA ARG A 111 -8.08 0.54 -23.74
C ARG A 111 -7.93 0.74 -25.24
N ASN A 112 -6.94 1.50 -25.68
CA ASN A 112 -6.69 1.73 -27.09
C ASN A 112 -6.10 0.49 -27.78
N ALA A 113 -5.25 -0.28 -27.07
CA ALA A 113 -4.65 -1.49 -27.58
C ALA A 113 -5.65 -2.65 -27.73
N LEU A 114 -6.72 -2.68 -26.93
CA LEU A 114 -7.78 -3.68 -26.96
C LEU A 114 -8.97 -3.25 -27.83
N GLN A 115 -8.71 -2.91 -29.09
CA GLN A 115 -9.74 -2.52 -30.07
C GLN A 115 -9.57 -3.27 -31.39
N GLY A 116 -10.62 -3.23 -32.22
CA GLY A 116 -10.62 -3.78 -33.58
C GLY A 116 -10.26 -5.27 -33.64
N ASP A 117 -9.52 -5.64 -34.67
CA ASP A 117 -9.18 -7.04 -34.97
C ASP A 117 -8.43 -7.75 -33.84
N ARG A 118 -7.64 -7.00 -33.05
CA ARG A 118 -6.92 -7.56 -31.90
C ARG A 118 -7.86 -8.01 -30.79
N LEU A 119 -8.90 -7.22 -30.49
CA LEU A 119 -9.91 -7.60 -29.51
C LEU A 119 -10.70 -8.82 -30.01
N THR A 120 -11.09 -8.81 -31.29
CA THR A 120 -11.80 -9.93 -31.93
C THR A 120 -10.99 -11.22 -31.83
N ALA A 121 -9.71 -11.19 -32.19
CA ALA A 121 -8.84 -12.37 -32.12
C ALA A 121 -8.67 -12.90 -30.69
N LEU A 122 -8.50 -12.00 -29.70
CA LEU A 122 -8.41 -12.40 -28.29
C LEU A 122 -9.72 -13.02 -27.79
N ARG A 123 -10.86 -12.44 -28.15
CA ARG A 123 -12.17 -13.00 -27.82
C ARG A 123 -12.32 -14.40 -28.41
N ASP A 124 -12.07 -14.55 -29.71
CA ASP A 124 -12.28 -15.81 -30.43
C ASP A 124 -11.35 -16.93 -29.94
N PHE A 125 -10.18 -16.60 -29.39
CA PHE A 125 -9.29 -17.58 -28.77
C PHE A 125 -9.83 -18.15 -27.43
N TRP A 126 -10.53 -17.32 -26.63
CA TRP A 126 -11.03 -17.71 -25.30
C TRP A 126 -12.49 -18.20 -25.30
N HIS A 127 -13.15 -18.20 -26.46
CA HIS A 127 -14.48 -18.76 -26.69
C HIS A 127 -14.38 -20.21 -27.21
#